data_AF-A0A6F9DTN4-F1
#
_entry.id   AF-A0A6F9DTN4-F1
#
_cell.length_a   1.000
_cell.length_b   1.000
_cell.length_c   1.000
_cell.angle_alpha   90.00
_cell.angle_beta   90.00
_cell.angle_gamma   90.00
#
_symmetry.space_group_name_H-M   'P 1'
#
loop_
_entity.id
_entity.type
_entity.pdbx_description
1 polymer ?
#
loop_
_entity_poly.entity_id
_entity_poly.type
_entity_poly.pdbx_seq_one_letter_code
_entity_poly.pdbx_strand_id
1 'polypeptide(L)'
;MQHRIRKNYGVEQSTDSFKLKRTITVVNGVGIIVGNIIGSGIFVSPKGVLQNTGSAAVALIVWAICGVVSMIGALCYAELGTTILESGGDYAYILQMFGSLLAFLRLWIAVLIIYPTNQAVIALTFANYITFPFFETCESPDAAVRILAAICLLVLTWVNCRSVKMATTVQDVFTGAKLLALLVIIICGFIQIFKGEATSLFLSKSMIPVGEYPSADKVALAAYQGFFAYAGWNYLNFVTEEMINPYRNLPRAILISMPLVTVVYLLANIAYFAAMSPRELLASNAVAVTLGNRLLGVMAWLMPISVAMSTFGGVNGSLLVSSRIFFVGARHGHMPESLALINMKNFTPVPALLFTCVLSLLMLVTSDMYALINYVGFANWVWYGVAIAGQVYWRFKYPDLKRPIKLNIMLPIFFCIVCAFILILSFYSAPIETLTGTGITLTGVPVYFLFIYWEKHHPAWLVRIKTGITVFLQKVCYAIPQDHVVE
;
A
#
# COMPACT_ATOMS: atom_id res chain seq x y z
N MET A 1 -2.42 -42.52 19.36
CA MET A 1 -3.22 -42.82 20.57
C MET A 1 -4.14 -41.66 21.01
N GLN A 2 -4.51 -40.75 20.10
CA GLN A 2 -5.39 -39.60 20.35
C GLN A 2 -6.84 -39.78 19.84
N HIS A 3 -7.19 -40.98 19.34
CA HIS A 3 -8.48 -41.20 18.67
C HIS A 3 -9.58 -41.80 19.57
N ARG A 4 -9.34 -42.01 20.88
CA ARG A 4 -10.23 -42.82 21.75
C ARG A 4 -10.82 -42.12 22.97
N ILE A 5 -10.76 -40.78 23.06
CA ILE A 5 -11.34 -40.01 24.20
C ILE A 5 -12.58 -39.18 23.80
N ARG A 6 -12.98 -39.12 22.52
CA ARG A 6 -14.06 -38.25 22.03
C ARG A 6 -15.51 -38.76 22.21
N LYS A 7 -15.78 -39.84 22.96
CA LYS A 7 -17.10 -40.52 22.88
C LYS A 7 -18.10 -40.34 24.04
N ASN A 8 -17.81 -39.59 25.11
CA ASN A 8 -18.67 -39.65 26.31
C ASN A 8 -19.27 -38.34 26.85
N TYR A 9 -19.33 -37.25 26.08
CA TYR A 9 -20.17 -36.11 26.46
C TYR A 9 -20.99 -35.61 25.28
N GLY A 10 -22.28 -35.91 25.30
CA GLY A 10 -23.29 -35.38 24.38
C GLY A 10 -23.60 -33.92 24.70
N VAL A 11 -22.75 -33.02 24.22
CA VAL A 11 -23.09 -31.61 24.03
C VAL A 11 -23.14 -31.42 22.51
N GLU A 12 -24.35 -31.24 21.97
CA GLU A 12 -24.52 -30.67 20.63
C GLU A 12 -23.96 -29.25 20.65
N GLN A 13 -22.65 -29.11 20.38
CA GLN A 13 -22.07 -27.84 20.00
C GLN A 13 -22.60 -27.50 18.62
N SER A 14 -23.52 -26.55 18.56
CA SER A 14 -23.77 -25.74 17.37
C SER A 14 -22.46 -25.08 16.97
N THR A 15 -21.71 -25.74 16.10
CA THR A 15 -20.51 -25.22 15.44
C THR A 15 -20.90 -24.22 14.36
N ASP A 16 -21.63 -23.18 14.74
CA ASP A 16 -21.66 -21.95 13.96
C ASP A 16 -20.32 -21.25 14.19
N SER A 17 -19.28 -21.73 13.48
CA SER A 17 -18.05 -20.98 13.31
C SER A 17 -18.45 -19.59 12.81
N PHE A 18 -18.15 -18.53 13.57
CA PHE A 18 -18.37 -17.14 13.16
C PHE A 18 -17.45 -16.82 11.97
N LYS A 19 -17.83 -17.30 10.78
CA LYS A 19 -17.18 -16.96 9.52
C LYS A 19 -17.62 -15.57 9.12
N LEU A 20 -16.67 -14.74 8.70
CA LEU A 20 -16.96 -13.42 8.15
C LEU A 20 -17.99 -13.56 7.03
N LYS A 21 -19.05 -12.74 7.09
CA LYS A 21 -20.14 -12.81 6.12
C LYS A 21 -19.61 -12.41 4.75
N ARG A 22 -19.81 -13.28 3.74
CA ARG A 22 -19.44 -12.98 2.36
C ARG A 22 -20.39 -11.94 1.76
N THR A 23 -19.92 -10.71 1.63
CA THR A 23 -20.71 -9.56 1.16
C THR A 23 -20.07 -8.81 -0.02
N ILE A 24 -18.77 -9.02 -0.26
CA ILE A 24 -18.03 -8.26 -1.28
C ILE A 24 -18.31 -8.84 -2.68
N THR A 25 -18.92 -8.03 -3.55
CA THR A 25 -19.21 -8.33 -4.95
C THR A 25 -18.01 -8.02 -5.87
N VAL A 26 -18.10 -8.36 -7.16
CA VAL A 26 -17.07 -7.97 -8.17
C VAL A 26 -16.96 -6.45 -8.26
N VAL A 27 -18.08 -5.73 -8.29
CA VAL A 27 -18.09 -4.26 -8.39
C VAL A 27 -17.43 -3.65 -7.16
N ASN A 28 -17.76 -4.16 -5.96
CA ASN A 28 -17.10 -3.75 -4.73
C ASN A 28 -15.59 -4.05 -4.79
N GLY A 29 -15.19 -5.22 -5.31
CA GLY A 29 -13.78 -5.58 -5.49
C GLY A 29 -13.02 -4.67 -6.45
N VAL A 30 -13.62 -4.30 -7.59
CA VAL A 30 -13.06 -3.31 -8.52
C VAL A 30 -12.93 -1.95 -7.82
N GLY A 31 -13.98 -1.53 -7.11
CA GLY A 31 -13.98 -0.30 -6.32
C GLY A 31 -12.89 -0.29 -5.24
N ILE A 32 -12.62 -1.42 -4.58
CA ILE A 32 -11.55 -1.55 -3.59
C ILE A 32 -10.17 -1.43 -4.25
N ILE A 33 -9.93 -2.10 -5.39
CA ILE A 33 -8.62 -2.00 -6.07
C ILE A 33 -8.40 -0.58 -6.61
N VAL A 34 -9.33 -0.06 -7.40
CA VAL A 34 -9.26 1.30 -7.95
C VAL A 34 -9.23 2.34 -6.81
N GLY A 35 -9.98 2.08 -5.75
CA GLY A 35 -10.06 2.84 -4.50
C GLY A 35 -8.74 2.97 -3.76
N ASN A 36 -7.92 1.92 -3.76
CA ASN A 36 -6.65 1.91 -3.05
C ASN A 36 -5.47 2.30 -3.93
N ILE A 37 -5.47 1.88 -5.21
CA ILE A 37 -4.38 2.21 -6.14
C ILE A 37 -4.43 3.68 -6.54
N ILE A 38 -5.59 4.16 -7.00
CA ILE A 38 -5.75 5.56 -7.40
C ILE A 38 -5.75 6.42 -6.14
N GLY A 39 -4.60 6.97 -5.78
CA GLY A 39 -4.44 7.75 -4.56
C GLY A 39 -3.47 8.91 -4.75
N SER A 40 -2.57 9.11 -3.79
CA SER A 40 -1.52 10.13 -3.86
C SER A 40 -0.49 9.86 -4.95
N GLY A 41 -0.28 8.59 -5.33
CA GLY A 41 0.79 8.18 -6.24
C GLY A 41 0.75 8.90 -7.59
N ILE A 42 -0.41 9.07 -8.21
CA ILE A 42 -0.54 9.78 -9.49
C ILE A 42 -0.25 11.30 -9.40
N PHE A 43 -0.24 11.85 -8.19
CA PHE A 43 0.06 13.26 -7.93
C PHE A 43 1.53 13.49 -7.60
N VAL A 44 2.27 12.45 -7.24
CA VAL A 44 3.69 12.52 -6.82
C VAL A 44 4.62 11.91 -7.87
N SER A 45 4.29 10.69 -8.30
CA SER A 45 5.14 9.87 -9.17
C SER A 45 5.45 10.48 -10.54
N PRO A 46 4.60 11.30 -11.20
CA PRO A 46 4.95 11.88 -12.50
C PRO A 46 6.28 12.66 -12.48
N LYS A 47 6.54 13.45 -11.42
CA LYS A 47 7.80 14.18 -11.26
C LYS A 47 8.98 13.23 -11.10
N GLY A 48 8.86 12.24 -10.20
CA GLY A 48 9.93 11.26 -9.95
C GLY A 48 10.22 10.36 -11.15
N VAL A 49 9.20 9.94 -11.90
CA VAL A 49 9.37 9.17 -13.13
C VAL A 49 10.07 10.01 -14.19
N LEU A 50 9.59 11.24 -14.46
CA LEU A 50 10.18 12.11 -15.47
C LEU A 50 11.62 12.50 -15.14
N GLN A 51 11.93 12.76 -13.87
CA GLN A 51 13.28 13.13 -13.41
C GLN A 51 14.29 12.04 -13.74
N ASN A 52 13.87 10.78 -13.62
CA ASN A 52 14.72 9.63 -13.86
C ASN A 52 14.75 9.22 -15.34
N THR A 53 13.64 9.34 -16.08
CA THR A 53 13.59 8.96 -17.50
C THR A 53 14.13 10.03 -18.44
N GLY A 54 14.11 11.31 -18.05
CA GLY A 54 14.56 12.45 -18.86
C GLY A 54 13.66 12.78 -20.07
N SER A 55 12.82 11.85 -20.52
CA SER A 55 11.89 12.01 -21.62
C SER A 55 10.47 11.63 -21.22
N ALA A 56 9.49 12.41 -21.72
CA ALA A 56 8.07 12.15 -21.56
C ALA A 56 7.62 10.85 -22.25
N ALA A 57 8.19 10.52 -23.41
CA ALA A 57 7.86 9.28 -24.12
C ALA A 57 8.31 8.05 -23.34
N VAL A 58 9.55 8.06 -22.81
CA VAL A 58 10.05 6.98 -21.96
C VAL A 58 9.29 6.92 -20.64
N ALA A 59 8.90 8.06 -20.06
CA ALA A 59 8.05 8.08 -18.88
C ALA A 59 6.72 7.33 -19.12
N LEU A 60 6.03 7.59 -20.23
CA LEU A 60 4.79 6.88 -20.59
C LEU A 60 5.00 5.37 -20.78
N ILE A 61 6.11 4.97 -21.41
CA ILE A 61 6.47 3.55 -21.53
C ILE A 61 6.67 2.92 -20.15
N VAL A 62 7.39 3.60 -19.24
CA VAL A 62 7.57 3.13 -17.86
C VAL A 62 6.23 2.98 -17.14
N TRP A 63 5.31 3.94 -17.27
CA TRP A 63 3.96 3.83 -16.69
C TRP A 63 3.17 2.63 -17.23
N ALA A 64 3.27 2.36 -18.54
CA ALA A 64 2.61 1.21 -19.17
C ALA A 64 3.22 -0.13 -18.70
N ILE A 65 4.55 -0.22 -18.67
CA ILE A 65 5.27 -1.41 -18.17
C ILE A 65 4.92 -1.67 -16.70
N CYS A 66 4.90 -0.63 -15.87
CA CYS A 66 4.54 -0.74 -14.47
C CYS A 66 3.11 -1.29 -14.29
N GLY A 67 2.16 -0.83 -15.11
CA GLY A 67 0.78 -1.33 -15.11
C GLY A 67 0.69 -2.81 -15.50
N VAL A 68 1.38 -3.22 -16.57
CA VAL A 68 1.40 -4.61 -17.04
C VAL A 68 2.05 -5.54 -16.00
N VAL A 69 3.22 -5.17 -15.48
CA VAL A 69 3.91 -5.96 -14.43
C VAL A 69 3.05 -6.06 -13.17
N SER A 70 2.42 -4.97 -12.75
CA SER A 70 1.52 -4.97 -11.58
C SER A 70 0.30 -5.86 -11.81
N MET A 71 -0.24 -5.90 -13.03
CA MET A 71 -1.34 -6.81 -13.40
C MET A 71 -0.90 -8.27 -13.32
N ILE A 72 0.30 -8.61 -13.80
CA ILE A 72 0.86 -9.97 -13.68
C ILE A 72 1.03 -10.34 -12.21
N GLY A 73 1.58 -9.44 -11.38
CA GLY A 73 1.70 -9.64 -9.94
C GLY A 73 0.35 -9.89 -9.27
N ALA A 74 -0.64 -9.06 -9.57
CA ALA A 74 -2.00 -9.19 -9.05
C ALA A 74 -2.65 -10.52 -9.44
N LEU A 75 -2.47 -10.98 -10.68
CA LEU A 75 -2.95 -12.29 -11.13
C LEU A 75 -2.25 -13.44 -10.38
N CYS A 76 -0.94 -13.37 -10.18
CA CYS A 76 -0.21 -14.38 -9.38
C CYS A 76 -0.73 -14.41 -7.94
N TYR A 77 -1.02 -13.25 -7.36
CA TYR A 77 -1.68 -13.15 -6.06
C TYR A 77 -3.11 -13.68 -6.07
N ALA A 78 -3.87 -13.54 -7.15
CA ALA A 78 -5.20 -14.13 -7.26
C ALA A 78 -5.15 -15.67 -7.16
N GLU A 79 -4.13 -16.29 -7.75
CA GLU A 79 -3.88 -17.71 -7.59
C GLU A 79 -3.53 -18.08 -6.14
N LEU A 80 -2.63 -17.33 -5.48
CA LEU A 80 -2.30 -17.54 -4.07
C LEU A 80 -3.54 -17.39 -3.17
N GLY A 81 -4.30 -16.31 -3.34
CA GLY A 81 -5.51 -16.03 -2.55
C GLY A 81 -6.67 -16.98 -2.80
N THR A 82 -6.69 -17.70 -3.92
CA THR A 82 -7.66 -18.79 -4.15
C THR A 82 -7.16 -20.16 -3.72
N THR A 83 -5.85 -20.30 -3.49
CA THR A 83 -5.24 -21.53 -2.97
C THR A 83 -5.22 -21.52 -1.43
N ILE A 84 -4.87 -20.38 -0.83
CA ILE A 84 -4.81 -20.15 0.62
C ILE A 84 -5.88 -19.12 0.97
N LEU A 85 -7.04 -19.61 1.44
CA LEU A 85 -8.21 -18.79 1.78
C LEU A 85 -8.15 -18.29 3.24
N GLU A 86 -7.03 -17.70 3.61
CA GLU A 86 -6.83 -17.12 4.95
C GLU A 86 -6.72 -15.59 4.87
N SER A 87 -7.37 -14.91 5.81
CA SER A 87 -7.25 -13.47 6.03
C SER A 87 -5.83 -13.12 6.51
N GLY A 88 -5.19 -12.15 5.87
CA GLY A 88 -3.82 -11.72 6.21
C GLY A 88 -2.91 -11.47 5.00
N GLY A 89 -3.38 -11.79 3.78
CA GLY A 89 -2.67 -11.51 2.53
C GLY A 89 -1.27 -12.13 2.54
N ASP A 90 -0.26 -11.34 2.20
CA ASP A 90 1.14 -11.75 2.08
C ASP A 90 1.65 -12.50 3.33
N TYR A 91 1.25 -12.05 4.53
CA TYR A 91 1.66 -12.67 5.79
C TYR A 91 1.17 -14.11 5.91
N ALA A 92 -0.12 -14.34 5.62
CA ALA A 92 -0.73 -15.67 5.69
C ALA A 92 -0.11 -16.61 4.65
N TYR A 93 0.15 -16.11 3.43
CA TYR A 93 0.79 -16.91 2.39
C TYR A 93 2.19 -17.34 2.81
N ILE A 94 3.01 -16.42 3.30
CA ILE A 94 4.38 -16.71 3.73
C ILE A 94 4.38 -17.64 4.93
N LEU A 95 3.44 -17.49 5.87
CA LEU A 95 3.28 -18.37 7.03
C LEU A 95 3.05 -19.82 6.61
N GLN A 96 2.11 -20.04 5.68
CA GLN A 96 1.81 -21.38 5.18
C GLN A 96 2.96 -21.97 4.36
N MET A 97 3.63 -21.16 3.54
CA MET A 97 4.67 -21.63 2.61
C MET A 97 6.03 -21.86 3.26
N PHE A 98 6.43 -20.98 4.18
CA PHE A 98 7.80 -20.92 4.73
C PHE A 98 7.87 -20.99 6.27
N GLY A 99 6.74 -20.93 6.96
CA GLY A 99 6.66 -21.03 8.42
C GLY A 99 6.83 -19.70 9.17
N SER A 100 6.88 -19.82 10.49
CA SER A 100 6.71 -18.70 11.43
C SER A 100 7.78 -17.61 11.35
N LEU A 101 9.06 -17.95 11.15
CA LEU A 101 10.14 -16.96 11.12
C LEU A 101 9.98 -15.98 9.96
N LEU A 102 9.82 -16.47 8.72
CA LEU A 102 9.66 -15.60 7.55
C LEU A 102 8.35 -14.80 7.61
N ALA A 103 7.28 -15.40 8.13
CA ALA A 103 6.02 -14.70 8.35
C ALA A 103 6.17 -13.56 9.37
N PHE A 104 6.90 -13.80 10.47
CA PHE A 104 7.20 -12.75 11.43
C PHE A 104 8.03 -11.63 10.80
N LEU A 105 9.05 -11.94 10.01
CA LEU A 105 9.85 -10.93 9.31
C LEU A 105 8.99 -10.09 8.35
N ARG A 106 8.05 -10.71 7.62
CA ARG A 106 7.07 -10.00 6.79
C ARG A 106 6.19 -9.07 7.62
N LEU A 107 5.74 -9.52 8.78
CA LEU A 107 4.90 -8.74 9.70
C LEU A 107 5.68 -7.57 10.31
N TRP A 108 6.90 -7.84 10.76
CA TRP A 108 7.84 -6.89 11.35
C TRP A 108 8.08 -5.71 10.42
N ILE A 109 8.41 -5.99 9.15
CA ILE A 109 8.65 -4.94 8.16
C ILE A 109 7.36 -4.20 7.77
N ALA A 110 6.20 -4.89 7.81
CA ALA A 110 4.92 -4.29 7.47
C ALA A 110 4.61 -3.15 8.44
N VAL A 111 4.76 -3.48 9.72
CA VAL A 111 4.38 -2.63 10.84
C VAL A 111 5.38 -1.52 11.08
N LEU A 112 6.68 -1.78 10.93
CA LEU A 112 7.71 -0.79 11.22
C LEU A 112 8.02 0.13 10.05
N ILE A 113 7.95 -0.35 8.80
CA ILE A 113 8.33 0.43 7.62
C ILE A 113 7.15 0.65 6.67
N ILE A 114 6.54 -0.42 6.16
CA ILE A 114 5.64 -0.29 5.01
C ILE A 114 4.43 0.60 5.33
N TYR A 115 3.68 0.29 6.40
CA TYR A 115 2.50 1.07 6.76
C TYR A 115 2.84 2.49 7.23
N PRO A 116 3.77 2.70 8.18
CA PRO A 116 4.08 4.03 8.67
C PRO A 116 4.61 4.96 7.59
N THR A 117 5.52 4.45 6.76
CA THR A 117 6.11 5.25 5.69
C THR A 117 5.10 5.57 4.59
N ASN A 118 4.22 4.63 4.21
CA ASN A 118 3.13 4.94 3.29
C ASN A 118 2.22 6.05 3.83
N GLN A 119 1.84 5.98 5.12
CA GLN A 119 1.03 7.01 5.75
C GLN A 119 1.73 8.38 5.76
N ALA A 120 3.04 8.40 6.07
CA ALA A 120 3.84 9.61 6.06
C ALA A 120 3.95 10.23 4.66
N VAL A 121 4.24 9.44 3.61
CA VAL A 121 4.34 9.93 2.22
C VAL A 121 3.00 10.52 1.76
N ILE A 122 1.88 9.84 2.04
CA ILE A 122 0.56 10.35 1.66
C ILE A 122 0.24 11.64 2.43
N ALA A 123 0.56 11.72 3.72
CA ALA A 123 0.34 12.91 4.55
C ALA A 123 1.23 14.11 4.13
N LEU A 124 2.49 13.86 3.72
CA LEU A 124 3.36 14.87 3.12
C LEU A 124 2.80 15.37 1.78
N THR A 125 2.23 14.46 0.97
CA THR A 125 1.54 14.85 -0.27
C THR A 125 0.38 15.78 0.03
N PHE A 126 -0.47 15.41 1.01
CA PHE A 126 -1.57 16.26 1.47
C PHE A 126 -1.09 17.67 1.84
N ALA A 127 -0.05 17.74 2.66
CA ALA A 127 0.47 19.01 3.15
C ALA A 127 1.05 19.87 2.01
N ASN A 128 1.89 19.29 1.14
CA ASN A 128 2.46 19.99 -0.02
C ASN A 128 1.37 20.57 -0.92
N TYR A 129 0.28 19.84 -1.16
CA TYR A 129 -0.80 20.30 -2.01
C TYR A 129 -1.66 21.42 -1.38
N ILE A 130 -1.81 21.43 -0.05
CA ILE A 130 -2.51 22.50 0.66
C ILE A 130 -1.64 23.74 0.79
N THR A 131 -0.33 23.61 1.02
CA THR A 131 0.56 24.76 1.19
C THR A 131 0.89 25.44 -0.14
N PHE A 132 0.91 24.70 -1.25
CA PHE A 132 1.33 25.21 -2.56
C PHE A 132 0.64 26.53 -2.98
N PRO A 133 -0.70 26.70 -2.87
CA PRO A 133 -1.36 27.96 -3.24
C PRO A 133 -0.95 29.17 -2.40
N PHE A 134 -0.43 28.98 -1.19
CA PHE A 134 0.03 30.06 -0.32
C PHE A 134 1.49 30.45 -0.60
N PHE A 135 2.24 29.60 -1.30
CA PHE A 135 3.65 29.75 -1.61
C PHE A 135 3.89 29.48 -3.10
N GLU A 136 3.14 30.14 -4.00
CA GLU A 136 3.24 29.83 -5.44
C GLU A 136 4.61 30.21 -6.05
N THR A 137 5.25 31.25 -5.51
CA THR A 137 6.51 31.81 -6.03
C THR A 137 7.75 31.32 -5.31
N CYS A 138 7.60 30.56 -4.21
CA CYS A 138 8.71 30.10 -3.37
C CYS A 138 8.44 28.69 -2.85
N GLU A 139 9.48 28.00 -2.39
CA GLU A 139 9.27 26.67 -1.81
C GLU A 139 8.51 26.78 -0.47
N SER A 140 7.53 25.90 -0.29
CA SER A 140 6.81 25.80 0.99
C SER A 140 7.80 25.45 2.11
N PRO A 141 7.81 26.17 3.25
CA PRO A 141 8.70 25.84 4.35
C PRO A 141 8.52 24.41 4.84
N ASP A 142 9.60 23.63 4.88
CA ASP A 142 9.57 22.19 5.24
C ASP A 142 8.89 21.95 6.60
N ALA A 143 9.15 22.81 7.59
CA ALA A 143 8.51 22.74 8.89
C ALA A 143 6.98 22.88 8.81
N ALA A 144 6.47 23.77 7.95
CA ALA A 144 5.02 23.96 7.78
C ALA A 144 4.37 22.74 7.14
N VAL A 145 5.00 22.18 6.11
CA VAL A 145 4.54 20.95 5.43
C VAL A 145 4.49 19.79 6.43
N ARG A 146 5.56 19.60 7.20
CA ARG A 146 5.66 18.53 8.20
C ARG A 146 4.64 18.67 9.33
N ILE A 147 4.46 19.87 9.88
CA ILE A 147 3.44 20.10 10.92
C ILE A 147 2.05 19.83 10.39
N LEU A 148 1.73 20.28 9.17
CA LEU A 148 0.42 20.06 8.56
C LEU A 148 0.17 18.57 8.26
N ALA A 149 1.19 17.84 7.80
CA ALA A 149 1.14 16.40 7.61
C ALA A 149 0.94 15.65 8.94
N ALA A 150 1.59 16.08 10.02
CA ALA A 150 1.40 15.53 11.36
C ALA A 150 -0.03 15.78 11.89
N ILE A 151 -0.58 16.99 11.67
CA ILE A 151 -1.98 17.31 12.01
C ILE A 151 -2.93 16.40 11.24
N CYS A 152 -2.70 16.19 9.94
CA CYS A 152 -3.50 15.28 9.10
C CYS A 152 -3.52 13.85 9.69
N LEU A 153 -2.36 13.31 10.04
CA LEU A 153 -2.24 11.98 10.67
C LEU A 153 -2.99 11.93 12.00
N LEU A 154 -2.78 12.90 12.90
CA LEU A 154 -3.41 12.92 14.22
C LEU A 154 -4.94 13.01 14.13
N VAL A 155 -5.46 13.87 13.25
CA VAL A 155 -6.92 14.00 13.04
C VAL A 155 -7.49 12.70 12.51
N LEU A 156 -6.86 12.07 11.52
CA LEU A 156 -7.34 10.82 10.94
C LEU A 156 -7.24 9.64 11.92
N THR A 157 -6.16 9.55 12.69
CA THR A 157 -6.04 8.55 13.76
C THR A 157 -7.15 8.76 14.79
N TRP A 158 -7.45 10.01 15.18
CA TRP A 158 -8.54 10.32 16.10
C TRP A 158 -9.92 9.89 15.55
N VAL A 159 -10.21 10.19 14.27
CA VAL A 159 -11.45 9.75 13.60
C VAL A 159 -11.57 8.22 13.61
N ASN A 160 -10.49 7.50 13.26
CA ASN A 160 -10.45 6.04 13.24
C ASN A 160 -10.58 5.42 14.64
N CYS A 161 -10.06 6.08 15.68
CA CYS A 161 -10.26 5.67 17.07
C CYS A 161 -11.71 5.91 17.55
N ARG A 162 -12.41 6.92 17.01
CA ARG A 162 -13.75 7.31 17.45
C ARG A 162 -14.86 6.45 16.84
N SER A 163 -14.82 6.16 15.55
CA SER A 163 -15.84 5.35 14.88
C SER A 163 -15.37 4.82 13.53
N VAL A 164 -15.42 3.50 13.36
CA VAL A 164 -15.17 2.87 12.05
C VAL A 164 -16.20 3.34 11.02
N LYS A 165 -17.46 3.56 11.41
CA LYS A 165 -18.50 4.04 10.48
C LYS A 165 -18.18 5.42 9.91
N MET A 166 -17.72 6.34 10.77
CA MET A 166 -17.28 7.66 10.31
C MET A 166 -16.08 7.52 9.37
N ALA A 167 -15.08 6.71 9.74
CA ALA A 167 -13.92 6.48 8.89
C ALA A 167 -14.30 5.91 7.51
N THR A 168 -15.26 4.97 7.44
CA THR A 168 -15.74 4.43 6.16
C THR A 168 -16.54 5.44 5.34
N THR A 169 -17.43 6.23 5.96
CA THR A 169 -18.18 7.27 5.23
C THR A 169 -17.25 8.35 4.67
N VAL A 170 -16.25 8.77 5.46
CA VAL A 170 -15.21 9.71 5.04
C VAL A 170 -14.43 9.13 3.85
N GLN A 171 -14.10 7.83 3.87
CA GLN A 171 -13.44 7.14 2.77
C GLN A 171 -14.25 7.17 1.47
N ASP A 172 -15.55 6.87 1.55
CA ASP A 172 -16.43 6.78 0.38
C ASP A 172 -16.56 8.12 -0.33
N VAL A 173 -16.76 9.21 0.44
CA VAL A 173 -16.85 10.58 -0.09
C VAL A 173 -15.56 10.97 -0.82
N PHE A 174 -14.40 10.71 -0.22
CA PHE A 174 -13.11 11.05 -0.83
C PHE A 174 -12.74 10.16 -2.02
N THR A 175 -13.24 8.94 -2.06
CA THR A 175 -13.09 8.04 -3.21
C THR A 175 -13.86 8.54 -4.44
N GLY A 176 -15.03 9.15 -4.25
CA GLY A 176 -15.75 9.83 -5.34
C GLY A 176 -15.00 11.08 -5.81
N ALA A 177 -14.55 11.91 -4.87
CA ALA A 177 -13.89 13.19 -5.17
C ALA A 177 -12.59 13.02 -5.99
N LYS A 178 -11.76 12.01 -5.68
CA LYS A 178 -10.51 11.77 -6.42
C LYS A 178 -10.74 11.33 -7.87
N LEU A 179 -11.82 10.58 -8.16
CA LEU A 179 -12.14 10.17 -9.52
C LEU A 179 -12.59 11.37 -10.36
N LEU A 180 -13.36 12.28 -9.74
CA LEU A 180 -13.75 13.53 -10.37
C LEU A 180 -12.51 14.41 -10.66
N ALA A 181 -11.57 14.52 -9.72
CA ALA A 181 -10.34 15.29 -9.91
C ALA A 181 -9.53 14.81 -11.12
N LEU A 182 -9.35 13.49 -11.25
CA LEU A 182 -8.65 12.89 -12.39
C LEU A 182 -9.40 13.07 -13.70
N LEU A 183 -10.73 12.95 -13.68
CA LEU A 183 -11.57 13.19 -14.85
C LEU A 183 -11.40 14.62 -15.36
N VAL A 184 -11.38 15.61 -14.46
CA VAL A 184 -11.12 17.02 -14.80
C VAL A 184 -9.74 17.20 -15.44
N ILE A 185 -8.69 16.62 -14.86
CA ILE A 185 -7.33 16.67 -15.43
C ILE A 185 -7.31 16.09 -16.84
N ILE A 186 -7.90 14.91 -17.04
CA ILE A 186 -7.92 14.21 -18.33
C ILE A 186 -8.67 15.04 -19.37
N ILE A 187 -9.86 15.55 -19.05
CA ILE A 187 -10.66 16.38 -19.97
C ILE A 187 -9.90 17.65 -20.36
N CYS A 188 -9.29 18.35 -19.39
CA CYS A 188 -8.51 19.55 -19.66
C CYS A 188 -7.31 19.26 -20.59
N GLY A 189 -6.63 18.13 -20.40
CA GLY A 189 -5.56 17.67 -21.28
C GLY A 189 -6.03 17.42 -22.71
N PHE A 190 -7.16 16.73 -22.89
CA PHE A 190 -7.74 16.51 -24.22
C PHE A 190 -8.16 17.80 -24.90
N ILE A 191 -8.73 18.77 -24.18
CA ILE A 191 -9.07 20.09 -24.72
C ILE A 191 -7.82 20.79 -25.28
N GLN A 192 -6.69 20.77 -24.56
CA GLN A 192 -5.43 21.33 -25.08
C GLN A 192 -4.93 20.62 -26.34
N ILE A 193 -5.06 19.29 -26.40
CA ILE A 193 -4.67 18.50 -27.56
C ILE A 193 -5.52 18.90 -28.78
N PHE A 194 -6.85 19.00 -28.61
CA PHE A 194 -7.75 19.38 -29.71
C PHE A 194 -7.60 20.83 -30.15
N LYS A 195 -7.14 21.74 -29.27
CA LYS A 195 -6.79 23.12 -29.63
C LYS A 195 -5.50 23.23 -30.46
N GLY A 196 -4.72 22.16 -30.57
CA GLY A 196 -3.43 22.15 -31.28
C GLY A 196 -2.26 22.75 -30.49
N GLU A 197 -2.50 23.23 -29.27
CA GLU A 197 -1.48 23.82 -28.38
C GLU A 197 -0.51 22.74 -27.87
N ALA A 198 -0.99 21.52 -27.62
CA ALA A 198 -0.18 20.40 -27.14
C ALA A 198 0.76 19.81 -28.21
N THR A 199 0.41 19.96 -29.50
CA THR A 199 1.10 19.32 -30.64
C THR A 199 2.53 19.83 -30.79
N SER A 200 2.79 21.10 -30.48
CA SER A 200 4.12 21.71 -30.53
C SER A 200 5.06 21.19 -29.43
N LEU A 201 4.52 20.75 -28.29
CA LEU A 201 5.28 20.36 -27.10
C LEU A 201 5.57 18.85 -27.06
N PHE A 202 4.62 18.03 -27.53
CA PHE A 202 4.82 16.59 -27.72
C PHE A 202 5.78 16.27 -28.88
N LEU A 203 5.68 16.92 -30.03
CA LEU A 203 6.53 16.57 -31.19
C LEU A 203 7.95 17.17 -31.13
N SER A 204 8.13 18.36 -30.54
CA SER A 204 9.45 19.03 -30.56
C SER A 204 10.43 18.55 -29.47
N LYS A 205 9.96 17.88 -28.41
CA LYS A 205 10.77 17.50 -27.23
C LYS A 205 10.54 16.09 -26.68
N SER A 206 9.65 15.27 -27.26
CA SER A 206 9.45 13.88 -26.80
C SER A 206 10.52 12.90 -27.27
N MET A 207 11.27 13.25 -28.34
CA MET A 207 12.37 12.44 -28.81
C MET A 207 13.64 12.74 -28.00
N ILE A 208 14.12 11.74 -27.30
CA ILE A 208 15.51 11.69 -26.83
C ILE A 208 16.40 11.90 -28.07
N PRO A 209 17.42 12.78 -28.05
CA PRO A 209 18.45 12.76 -29.08
C PRO A 209 18.99 11.34 -29.19
N VAL A 210 19.00 10.75 -30.39
CA VAL A 210 19.48 9.38 -30.61
C VAL A 210 20.84 9.19 -29.94
N GLY A 211 20.92 8.41 -28.85
CA GLY A 211 22.14 8.19 -28.07
C GLY A 211 22.08 8.52 -26.56
N GLU A 212 21.09 9.28 -26.08
CA GLU A 212 20.98 9.68 -24.65
C GLU A 212 19.90 8.91 -23.87
N TYR A 213 19.93 7.57 -23.92
CA TYR A 213 18.98 6.76 -23.14
C TYR A 213 19.31 6.82 -21.64
N PRO A 214 18.30 6.87 -20.75
CA PRO A 214 18.54 6.75 -19.33
C PRO A 214 19.22 5.42 -19.02
N SER A 215 20.24 5.48 -18.17
CA SER A 215 20.98 4.31 -17.71
C SER A 215 20.06 3.36 -16.94
N ALA A 216 20.41 2.07 -16.88
CA ALA A 216 19.55 1.03 -16.33
C ALA A 216 19.12 1.30 -14.86
N ASP A 217 20.00 1.92 -14.07
CA ASP A 217 19.75 2.39 -12.70
C ASP A 217 18.63 3.44 -12.65
N LYS A 218 18.66 4.44 -13.54
CA LYS A 218 17.61 5.46 -13.61
C LYS A 218 16.27 4.87 -14.03
N VAL A 219 16.27 3.90 -14.95
CA VAL A 219 15.05 3.19 -15.33
C VAL A 219 14.46 2.42 -14.15
N ALA A 220 15.29 1.80 -13.31
CA ALA A 220 14.83 1.12 -12.09
C ALA A 220 14.25 2.11 -11.06
N LEU A 221 14.90 3.26 -10.83
CA LEU A 221 14.35 4.31 -9.96
C LEU A 221 13.03 4.87 -10.50
N ALA A 222 12.92 5.08 -11.81
CA ALA A 222 11.66 5.47 -12.45
C ALA A 222 10.58 4.40 -12.25
N ALA A 223 10.94 3.12 -12.39
CA ALA A 223 10.03 2.01 -12.17
C ALA A 223 9.56 1.96 -10.71
N TYR A 224 10.41 2.26 -9.71
CA TYR A 224 9.97 2.37 -8.32
C TYR A 224 8.90 3.43 -8.11
N GLN A 225 9.09 4.61 -8.68
CA GLN A 225 8.12 5.70 -8.60
C GLN A 225 6.80 5.29 -9.29
N GLY A 226 6.88 4.61 -10.43
CA GLY A 226 5.72 4.04 -11.12
C GLY A 226 5.00 2.97 -10.29
N PHE A 227 5.74 1.99 -9.76
CA PHE A 227 5.19 0.90 -8.95
C PHE A 227 4.60 1.39 -7.62
N PHE A 228 5.15 2.46 -7.03
CA PHE A 228 4.53 3.13 -5.90
C PHE A 228 3.13 3.63 -6.25
N ALA A 229 2.94 4.24 -7.43
CA ALA A 229 1.63 4.68 -7.87
C ALA A 229 0.65 3.54 -8.19
N TYR A 230 1.16 2.36 -8.56
CA TYR A 230 0.36 1.14 -8.76
C TYR A 230 0.20 0.30 -7.48
N ALA A 231 0.81 0.68 -6.35
CA ALA A 231 0.71 -0.09 -5.13
C ALA A 231 -0.75 -0.15 -4.64
N GLY A 232 -1.15 -1.30 -4.10
CA GLY A 232 -2.51 -1.50 -3.60
C GLY A 232 -3.28 -2.63 -4.26
N TRP A 233 -2.78 -3.21 -5.36
CA TRP A 233 -3.44 -4.31 -6.06
C TRP A 233 -3.58 -5.59 -5.22
N ASN A 234 -2.68 -5.82 -4.26
CA ASN A 234 -2.72 -6.97 -3.34
C ASN A 234 -3.75 -6.80 -2.21
N TYR A 235 -4.41 -5.64 -2.07
CA TYR A 235 -5.34 -5.39 -0.97
C TYR A 235 -6.58 -6.28 -1.05
N LEU A 236 -7.02 -6.62 -2.26
CA LEU A 236 -8.18 -7.47 -2.47
C LEU A 236 -7.97 -8.87 -1.89
N ASN A 237 -6.72 -9.33 -1.78
CA ASN A 237 -6.36 -10.59 -1.16
C ASN A 237 -6.62 -10.63 0.35
N PHE A 238 -6.54 -9.49 1.03
CA PHE A 238 -6.82 -9.40 2.48
C PHE A 238 -8.31 -9.53 2.80
N VAL A 239 -9.19 -9.35 1.82
CA VAL A 239 -10.65 -9.44 1.98
C VAL A 239 -11.24 -10.61 1.19
N THR A 240 -10.40 -11.60 0.83
CA THR A 240 -10.84 -12.77 0.05
C THR A 240 -11.89 -13.60 0.78
N GLU A 241 -11.78 -13.72 2.12
CA GLU A 241 -12.76 -14.44 2.95
C GLU A 241 -14.16 -13.78 2.92
N GLU A 242 -14.20 -12.45 2.81
CA GLU A 242 -15.41 -11.63 2.74
C GLU A 242 -16.00 -11.56 1.32
N MET A 243 -15.30 -12.10 0.30
CA MET A 243 -15.71 -12.05 -1.10
C MET A 243 -16.71 -13.14 -1.46
N ILE A 244 -17.76 -12.76 -2.20
CA ILE A 244 -18.72 -13.69 -2.78
C ILE A 244 -18.00 -14.44 -3.92
N ASN A 245 -17.97 -15.77 -3.87
CA ASN A 245 -17.35 -16.65 -4.88
C ASN A 245 -15.94 -16.17 -5.33
N PRO A 246 -14.94 -16.21 -4.44
CA PRO A 246 -13.60 -15.66 -4.71
C PRO A 246 -12.92 -16.28 -5.94
N TYR A 247 -13.19 -17.56 -6.23
CA TYR A 247 -12.60 -18.26 -7.38
C TYR A 247 -12.91 -17.63 -8.75
N ARG A 248 -14.06 -16.96 -8.88
CA ARG A 248 -14.46 -16.27 -10.12
C ARG A 248 -14.34 -14.77 -9.99
N ASN A 249 -14.68 -14.22 -8.82
CA ASN A 249 -14.83 -12.79 -8.65
C ASN A 249 -13.50 -12.08 -8.40
N LEU A 250 -12.54 -12.73 -7.72
CA LEU A 250 -11.21 -12.17 -7.48
C LEU A 250 -10.45 -11.89 -8.81
N PRO A 251 -10.28 -12.88 -9.72
CA PRO A 251 -9.57 -12.62 -10.98
C PRO A 251 -10.33 -11.63 -11.87
N ARG A 252 -11.66 -11.67 -11.91
CA ARG A 252 -12.47 -10.72 -12.69
C ARG A 252 -12.29 -9.29 -12.20
N ALA A 253 -12.28 -9.07 -10.89
CA ALA A 253 -12.04 -7.76 -10.31
C ALA A 253 -10.65 -7.22 -10.72
N ILE A 254 -9.61 -8.06 -10.68
CA ILE A 254 -8.25 -7.68 -11.09
C ILE A 254 -8.16 -7.37 -12.59
N LEU A 255 -8.73 -8.23 -13.45
CA LEU A 255 -8.72 -8.07 -14.89
C LEU A 255 -9.46 -6.81 -15.38
N ILE A 256 -10.43 -6.31 -14.59
CA ILE A 256 -11.13 -5.05 -14.89
C ILE A 256 -10.38 -3.85 -14.31
N SER A 257 -9.98 -3.92 -13.04
CA SER A 257 -9.41 -2.79 -12.31
C SER A 257 -8.00 -2.40 -12.78
N MET A 258 -7.11 -3.37 -13.03
CA MET A 258 -5.71 -3.06 -13.37
C MET A 258 -5.56 -2.36 -14.74
N PRO A 259 -6.22 -2.82 -15.83
CA PRO A 259 -6.21 -2.09 -17.09
C PRO A 259 -6.87 -0.71 -16.97
N LEU A 260 -7.99 -0.60 -16.23
CA LEU A 260 -8.66 0.68 -16.01
C LEU A 260 -7.72 1.70 -15.36
N VAL A 261 -7.05 1.32 -14.27
CA VAL A 261 -6.06 2.18 -13.59
C VAL A 261 -4.93 2.56 -14.54
N THR A 262 -4.42 1.60 -15.31
CA THR A 262 -3.32 1.83 -16.26
C THR A 262 -3.72 2.86 -17.32
N VAL A 263 -4.91 2.74 -17.90
CA VAL A 263 -5.45 3.70 -18.86
C VAL A 263 -5.61 5.08 -18.23
N VAL A 264 -6.21 5.16 -17.04
CA VAL A 264 -6.40 6.44 -16.34
C VAL A 264 -5.05 7.12 -16.05
N TYR A 265 -4.04 6.37 -15.61
CA TYR A 265 -2.72 6.91 -15.34
C TYR A 265 -2.00 7.37 -16.60
N LEU A 266 -2.08 6.62 -17.69
CA LEU A 266 -1.51 7.04 -18.97
C LEU A 266 -2.19 8.32 -19.48
N LEU A 267 -3.53 8.38 -19.43
CA LEU A 267 -4.29 9.57 -19.83
C LEU A 267 -3.97 10.79 -18.96
N ALA A 268 -3.83 10.62 -17.65
CA ALA A 268 -3.44 11.70 -16.75
C ALA A 268 -2.02 12.21 -17.04
N ASN A 269 -1.06 11.32 -17.31
CA ASN A 269 0.29 11.74 -17.69
C ASN A 269 0.32 12.42 -19.06
N ILE A 270 -0.45 11.94 -20.03
CA ILE A 270 -0.61 12.61 -21.32
C ILE A 270 -1.19 14.02 -21.11
N ALA A 271 -2.18 14.18 -20.23
CA ALA A 271 -2.73 15.49 -19.90
C ALA A 271 -1.70 16.42 -19.24
N TYR A 272 -0.85 15.91 -18.34
CA TYR A 272 0.26 16.70 -17.78
C TYR A 272 1.23 17.16 -18.87
N PHE A 273 1.67 16.26 -19.74
CA PHE A 273 2.60 16.62 -20.82
C PHE A 273 1.97 17.49 -21.91
N ALA A 274 0.65 17.44 -22.08
CA ALA A 274 -0.07 18.37 -22.94
C ALA A 274 -0.04 19.79 -22.35
N ALA A 275 -0.25 19.90 -21.04
CA ALA A 275 -0.49 21.18 -20.38
C ALA A 275 0.77 21.96 -19.99
N MET A 276 1.88 21.27 -19.73
CA MET A 276 3.11 21.86 -19.19
C MET A 276 4.37 21.27 -19.81
N SER A 277 5.45 22.04 -19.76
CA SER A 277 6.75 21.57 -20.25
C SER A 277 7.43 20.59 -19.26
N PRO A 278 8.31 19.69 -19.71
CA PRO A 278 9.06 18.81 -18.81
C PRO A 278 9.82 19.56 -17.70
N ARG A 279 10.40 20.72 -18.01
CA ARG A 279 11.13 21.54 -17.02
C ARG A 279 10.22 22.10 -15.94
N GLU A 280 9.05 22.55 -16.34
CA GLU A 280 8.03 23.08 -15.42
C GLU A 280 7.44 21.98 -14.53
N LEU A 281 7.20 20.79 -15.09
CA LEU A 281 6.74 19.64 -14.32
C LEU A 281 7.76 19.25 -13.24
N LEU A 282 9.06 19.27 -13.56
CA LEU A 282 10.13 18.96 -12.62
C LEU A 282 10.29 20.02 -11.53
N ALA A 283 10.07 21.30 -11.86
CA ALA A 283 10.13 22.40 -10.89
C ALA A 283 8.94 22.38 -9.91
N SER A 284 7.79 21.84 -10.32
CA SER A 284 6.56 21.83 -9.52
C SER A 284 6.57 20.76 -8.42
N ASN A 285 6.27 21.14 -7.18
CA ASN A 285 6.03 20.20 -6.07
C ASN A 285 4.57 19.69 -6.02
N ALA A 286 3.65 20.35 -6.71
CA ALA A 286 2.23 19.96 -6.80
C ALA A 286 1.74 19.97 -8.26
N VAL A 287 2.12 18.94 -9.03
CA VAL A 287 1.94 18.88 -10.50
C VAL A 287 0.49 19.16 -10.93
N ALA A 288 -0.49 18.62 -10.21
CA ALA A 288 -1.90 18.83 -10.53
C ALA A 288 -2.41 20.26 -10.24
N VAL A 289 -1.84 20.96 -9.25
CA VAL A 289 -2.18 22.37 -8.99
C VAL A 289 -1.61 23.26 -10.07
N THR A 290 -0.35 23.02 -10.48
CA THR A 290 0.29 23.74 -11.58
C THR A 290 -0.48 23.59 -12.90
N LEU A 291 -1.01 22.39 -13.18
CA LEU A 291 -1.93 22.20 -14.32
C LEU A 291 -3.21 23.02 -14.16
N GLY A 292 -3.80 23.00 -12.96
CA GLY A 292 -4.98 23.80 -12.62
C GLY A 292 -4.78 25.30 -12.86
N ASN A 293 -3.67 25.86 -12.38
CA ASN A 293 -3.33 27.26 -12.55
C ASN A 293 -3.19 27.66 -14.03
N ARG A 294 -2.70 26.75 -14.88
CA ARG A 294 -2.63 26.99 -16.33
C ARG A 294 -3.98 26.92 -17.04
N LEU A 295 -4.83 25.97 -16.66
CA LEU A 295 -5.97 25.57 -17.49
C LEU A 295 -7.34 25.98 -16.97
N LEU A 296 -7.50 26.05 -15.65
CA LEU A 296 -8.79 26.23 -15.02
C LEU A 296 -9.08 27.69 -14.66
N GLY A 297 -8.08 28.57 -14.74
CA GLY A 297 -8.21 29.99 -14.41
C GLY A 297 -8.81 30.18 -13.01
N VAL A 298 -9.99 30.79 -12.94
CA VAL A 298 -10.71 31.03 -11.67
C VAL A 298 -11.05 29.73 -10.93
N MET A 299 -11.14 28.59 -11.61
CA MET A 299 -11.43 27.29 -10.99
C MET A 299 -10.17 26.56 -10.47
N ALA A 300 -8.98 27.17 -10.55
CA ALA A 300 -7.74 26.53 -10.14
C ALA A 300 -7.71 26.11 -8.64
N TRP A 301 -8.42 26.83 -7.77
CA TRP A 301 -8.55 26.50 -6.34
C TRP A 301 -9.23 25.13 -6.08
N LEU A 302 -9.97 24.58 -7.04
CA LEU A 302 -10.56 23.23 -6.91
C LEU A 302 -9.50 22.13 -6.92
N MET A 303 -8.37 22.33 -7.60
CA MET A 303 -7.32 21.32 -7.71
C MET A 303 -6.65 20.96 -6.38
N PRO A 304 -6.10 21.91 -5.60
CA PRO A 304 -5.48 21.59 -4.31
C PRO A 304 -6.47 20.94 -3.35
N ILE A 305 -7.73 21.41 -3.31
CA ILE A 305 -8.77 20.82 -2.45
C ILE A 305 -9.09 19.38 -2.87
N SER A 306 -9.23 19.12 -4.17
CA SER A 306 -9.57 17.79 -4.68
C SER A 306 -8.45 16.77 -4.42
N VAL A 307 -7.20 17.20 -4.58
CA VAL A 307 -6.03 16.34 -4.28
C VAL A 307 -5.84 16.17 -2.77
N ALA A 308 -6.07 17.21 -1.98
CA ALA A 308 -6.07 17.12 -0.52
C ALA A 308 -7.11 16.11 -0.02
N MET A 309 -8.34 16.14 -0.54
CA MET A 309 -9.35 15.13 -0.23
C MET A 309 -8.90 13.72 -0.60
N SER A 310 -8.27 13.54 -1.77
CA SER A 310 -7.75 12.24 -2.22
C SER A 310 -6.68 11.69 -1.28
N THR A 311 -5.70 12.52 -0.92
CA THR A 311 -4.60 12.14 -0.03
C THR A 311 -5.08 11.89 1.40
N PHE A 312 -6.02 12.70 1.90
CA PHE A 312 -6.66 12.49 3.20
C PHE A 312 -7.43 11.15 3.25
N GLY A 313 -8.15 10.80 2.18
CA GLY A 313 -8.75 9.47 2.01
C GLY A 313 -7.71 8.34 1.90
N GLY A 314 -6.55 8.59 1.29
CA GLY A 314 -5.45 7.62 1.22
C GLY A 314 -4.87 7.27 2.60
N VAL A 315 -4.63 8.27 3.45
CA VAL A 315 -4.17 8.06 4.83
C VAL A 315 -5.22 7.28 5.63
N ASN A 316 -6.50 7.67 5.53
CA ASN A 316 -7.59 7.00 6.23
C ASN A 316 -7.73 5.52 5.83
N GLY A 317 -7.70 5.22 4.53
CA GLY A 317 -7.72 3.85 4.02
C GLY A 317 -6.53 3.03 4.52
N SER A 318 -5.33 3.62 4.53
CA SER A 318 -4.12 2.98 5.06
C SER A 318 -4.22 2.67 6.56
N LEU A 319 -4.78 3.58 7.37
CA LEU A 319 -5.01 3.35 8.81
C LEU A 319 -5.96 2.18 9.05
N LEU A 320 -7.08 2.12 8.32
CA LEU A 320 -8.04 1.02 8.42
C LEU A 320 -7.39 -0.33 8.13
N VAL A 321 -6.59 -0.44 7.06
CA VAL A 321 -5.90 -1.69 6.72
C VAL A 321 -4.80 -2.03 7.71
N SER A 322 -4.01 -1.04 8.14
CA SER A 322 -2.90 -1.26 9.07
C SER A 322 -3.35 -1.92 10.36
N SER A 323 -4.52 -1.57 10.90
CA SER A 323 -5.05 -2.19 12.12
C SER A 323 -5.31 -3.70 11.99
N ARG A 324 -5.74 -4.18 10.81
CA ARG A 324 -6.10 -5.60 10.58
C ARG A 324 -4.89 -6.53 10.73
N ILE A 325 -3.70 -6.07 10.32
CA ILE A 325 -2.49 -6.90 10.37
C ILE A 325 -2.06 -7.20 11.81
N PHE A 326 -2.31 -6.30 12.76
CA PHE A 326 -2.00 -6.51 14.18
C PHE A 326 -2.85 -7.64 14.76
N PHE A 327 -4.14 -7.70 14.42
CA PHE A 327 -5.00 -8.80 14.85
C PHE A 327 -4.56 -10.14 14.30
N VAL A 328 -4.24 -10.20 13.00
CA VAL A 328 -3.78 -11.44 12.38
C VAL A 328 -2.45 -11.89 13.00
N GLY A 329 -1.50 -10.96 13.20
CA GLY A 329 -0.24 -11.24 13.85
C GLY A 329 -0.39 -11.75 15.29
N ALA A 330 -1.29 -11.14 16.07
CA ALA A 330 -1.52 -11.51 17.46
C ALA A 330 -2.17 -12.89 17.59
N ARG A 331 -3.12 -13.24 16.70
CA ARG A 331 -3.74 -14.58 16.69
C ARG A 331 -2.74 -15.72 16.50
N HIS A 332 -1.66 -15.47 15.77
CA HIS A 332 -0.59 -16.45 15.55
C HIS A 332 0.56 -16.34 16.56
N GLY A 333 0.41 -15.54 17.64
CA GLY A 333 1.46 -15.36 18.66
C GLY A 333 2.68 -14.58 18.18
N HIS A 334 2.58 -13.91 17.02
CA HIS A 334 3.68 -13.14 16.42
C HIS A 334 3.65 -11.65 16.78
N MET A 335 2.59 -11.20 17.46
CA MET A 335 2.45 -9.84 17.99
C MET A 335 1.93 -9.88 19.44
N PRO A 336 2.32 -8.91 20.27
CA PRO A 336 1.74 -8.77 21.61
C PRO A 336 0.22 -8.56 21.55
N GLU A 337 -0.53 -9.30 22.36
CA GLU A 337 -1.98 -9.16 22.48
C GLU A 337 -2.42 -7.73 22.86
N SER A 338 -1.55 -6.96 23.51
CA SER A 338 -1.79 -5.56 23.86
C SER A 338 -2.06 -4.66 22.65
N LEU A 339 -1.52 -5.01 21.47
CA LEU A 339 -1.75 -4.28 20.22
C LEU A 339 -2.99 -4.76 19.47
N ALA A 340 -3.57 -5.90 19.86
CA ALA A 340 -4.80 -6.45 19.31
C ALA A 340 -6.02 -6.24 20.22
N LEU A 341 -5.97 -5.26 21.13
CA LEU A 341 -7.11 -4.88 21.97
C LEU A 341 -8.13 -4.03 21.20
N ILE A 342 -9.40 -4.17 21.55
CA ILE A 342 -10.54 -3.45 20.98
C ILE A 342 -11.18 -2.58 22.05
N ASN A 343 -11.38 -1.29 21.76
CA ASN A 343 -12.07 -0.36 22.66
C ASN A 343 -13.54 -0.75 22.86
N MET A 344 -14.01 -0.80 24.10
CA MET A 344 -15.38 -1.29 24.41
C MET A 344 -16.50 -0.33 24.01
N LYS A 345 -16.24 0.99 23.94
CA LYS A 345 -17.28 1.98 23.59
C LYS A 345 -17.47 2.10 22.08
N ASN A 346 -16.36 2.11 21.35
CA ASN A 346 -16.35 2.42 19.92
C ASN A 346 -16.13 1.19 19.03
N PHE A 347 -15.74 0.05 19.61
CA PHE A 347 -15.36 -1.18 18.89
C PHE A 347 -14.23 -0.95 17.88
N THR A 348 -13.25 -0.13 18.27
CA THR A 348 -12.11 0.30 17.44
C THR A 348 -10.76 -0.17 18.01
N PRO A 349 -9.76 -0.46 17.17
CA PRO A 349 -8.45 -0.95 17.59
C PRO A 349 -7.49 0.19 18.00
N VAL A 350 -7.82 0.87 19.09
CA VAL A 350 -7.12 2.09 19.53
C VAL A 350 -5.61 1.88 19.72
N PRO A 351 -5.12 0.83 20.43
CA PRO A 351 -3.67 0.65 20.61
C PRO A 351 -2.89 0.45 19.31
N ALA A 352 -3.43 -0.32 18.36
CA ALA A 352 -2.82 -0.50 17.05
C ALA A 352 -2.73 0.81 16.27
N LEU A 353 -3.80 1.61 16.28
CA LEU A 353 -3.86 2.90 15.58
C LEU A 353 -2.91 3.93 16.18
N LEU A 354 -2.78 3.96 17.51
CA LEU A 354 -1.82 4.82 18.19
C LEU A 354 -0.38 4.40 17.87
N PHE A 355 -0.10 3.10 17.88
CA PHE A 355 1.22 2.58 17.57
C PHE A 355 1.65 2.93 16.14
N THR A 356 0.78 2.73 15.15
CA THR A 356 1.07 3.12 13.76
C THR A 356 1.19 4.63 13.61
N CYS A 357 0.35 5.43 14.27
CA CYS A 357 0.45 6.89 14.24
C CYS A 357 1.80 7.39 14.76
N VAL A 358 2.27 6.87 15.89
CA VAL A 358 3.59 7.23 16.46
C VAL A 358 4.71 6.90 15.48
N LEU A 359 4.69 5.70 14.87
CA LEU A 359 5.69 5.33 13.87
C LEU A 359 5.61 6.23 12.63
N SER A 360 4.42 6.59 12.17
CA SER A 360 4.24 7.50 11.01
C SER A 360 4.78 8.91 11.30
N LEU A 361 4.59 9.41 12.53
CA LEU A 361 5.16 10.67 12.98
C LEU A 361 6.69 10.62 13.04
N LEU A 362 7.27 9.49 13.46
CA LEU A 362 8.74 9.31 13.43
C LEU A 362 9.27 9.33 11.98
N MET A 363 8.60 8.66 11.05
CA MET A 363 8.99 8.66 9.63
C MET A 363 8.91 10.05 8.99
N LEU A 364 8.02 10.91 9.47
CA LEU A 364 7.86 12.29 9.00
C LEU A 364 9.04 13.19 9.41
N VAL A 365 9.75 12.88 10.49
CA VAL A 365 10.91 13.66 10.97
C VAL A 365 12.21 13.26 10.27
N THR A 366 12.37 12.00 9.87
CA THR A 366 13.69 11.44 9.52
C THR A 366 14.15 11.69 8.09
N SER A 367 13.29 11.59 7.09
CA SER A 367 13.71 11.44 5.70
C SER A 367 12.91 12.29 4.72
N ASP A 368 13.52 12.54 3.56
CA ASP A 368 12.83 13.13 2.40
C ASP A 368 11.74 12.19 1.85
N MET A 369 10.71 12.78 1.25
CA MET A 369 9.57 12.08 0.68
C MET A 369 9.96 11.03 -0.37
N TYR A 370 10.91 11.33 -1.25
CA TYR A 370 11.33 10.37 -2.28
C TYR A 370 12.17 9.23 -1.72
N ALA A 371 12.99 9.50 -0.69
CA ALA A 371 13.70 8.46 0.03
C ALA A 371 12.70 7.50 0.70
N LEU A 372 11.66 8.02 1.36
CA LEU A 372 10.56 7.24 1.95
C LEU A 372 9.86 6.33 0.92
N ILE A 373 9.64 6.81 -0.31
CA ILE A 373 9.11 6.00 -1.40
C ILE A 373 10.06 4.85 -1.76
N ASN A 374 11.38 5.12 -1.84
CA ASN A 374 12.37 4.10 -2.14
C ASN A 374 12.45 3.02 -1.04
N TYR A 375 12.39 3.43 0.24
CA TYR A 375 12.32 2.51 1.40
C TYR A 375 11.16 1.53 1.28
N VAL A 376 9.96 2.05 1.06
CA VAL A 376 8.74 1.23 0.96
C VAL A 376 8.74 0.39 -0.31
N GLY A 377 9.20 0.98 -1.43
CA GLY A 377 9.36 0.29 -2.69
C GLY A 377 10.19 -0.97 -2.51
N PHE A 378 11.42 -0.82 -2.03
CA PHE A 378 12.31 -1.96 -1.78
C PHE A 378 11.66 -3.00 -0.86
N ALA A 379 11.14 -2.58 0.30
CA ALA A 379 10.54 -3.49 1.27
C ALA A 379 9.36 -4.28 0.67
N ASN A 380 8.45 -3.63 -0.05
CA ASN A 380 7.33 -4.31 -0.69
C ASN A 380 7.78 -5.31 -1.74
N TRP A 381 8.72 -4.93 -2.61
CA TRP A 381 9.16 -5.78 -3.72
C TRP A 381 9.93 -7.02 -3.26
N VAL A 382 10.69 -6.93 -2.16
CA VAL A 382 11.29 -8.11 -1.51
C VAL A 382 10.19 -9.12 -1.16
N TRP A 383 9.14 -8.67 -0.48
CA TRP A 383 8.12 -9.57 0.04
C TRP A 383 7.12 -10.05 -1.02
N TYR A 384 6.85 -9.25 -2.05
CA TYR A 384 6.14 -9.72 -3.24
C TYR A 384 6.92 -10.83 -3.96
N GLY A 385 8.23 -10.64 -4.11
CA GLY A 385 9.14 -11.64 -4.66
C GLY A 385 9.14 -12.92 -3.84
N VAL A 386 9.27 -12.84 -2.50
CA VAL A 386 9.24 -14.01 -1.61
C VAL A 386 7.91 -14.77 -1.71
N ALA A 387 6.78 -14.07 -1.70
CA ALA A 387 5.46 -14.71 -1.79
C ALA A 387 5.29 -15.48 -3.12
N ILE A 388 5.64 -14.86 -4.25
CA ILE A 388 5.49 -15.49 -5.57
C ILE A 388 6.57 -16.54 -5.82
N ALA A 389 7.78 -16.38 -5.29
CA ALA A 389 8.78 -17.44 -5.28
C ALA A 389 8.28 -18.66 -4.50
N GLY A 390 7.57 -18.45 -3.37
CA GLY A 390 6.87 -19.50 -2.64
C GLY A 390 5.80 -20.18 -3.47
N GLN A 391 5.01 -19.42 -4.23
CA GLN A 391 4.03 -19.97 -5.18
C GLN A 391 4.71 -20.91 -6.19
N VAL A 392 5.81 -20.47 -6.82
CA VAL A 392 6.57 -21.27 -7.78
C VAL A 392 7.12 -22.52 -7.10
N TYR A 393 7.70 -22.41 -5.90
CA TYR A 393 8.20 -23.55 -5.14
C TYR A 393 7.08 -24.58 -4.84
N TRP A 394 5.90 -24.11 -4.43
CA TRP A 394 4.74 -24.97 -4.19
C TRP A 394 4.23 -25.66 -5.45
N ARG A 395 4.38 -25.05 -6.64
CA ARG A 395 4.05 -25.71 -7.92
C ARG A 395 4.86 -26.99 -8.13
N PHE A 396 6.13 -27.00 -7.71
CA PHE A 396 7.02 -28.16 -7.84
C PHE A 396 6.90 -29.14 -6.67
N LYS A 397 6.82 -28.65 -5.43
CA LYS A 397 6.80 -29.52 -4.24
C LYS A 397 5.45 -30.17 -3.97
N TYR A 398 4.35 -29.45 -4.24
CA TYR A 398 3.00 -29.91 -3.98
C TYR A 398 2.15 -29.80 -5.26
N PRO A 399 2.42 -30.64 -6.28
CA PRO A 399 1.75 -30.53 -7.58
C PRO A 399 0.23 -30.79 -7.46
N ASP A 400 -0.18 -31.71 -6.59
CA ASP A 400 -1.57 -32.16 -6.41
C ASP A 400 -2.42 -31.23 -5.53
N LEU A 401 -1.83 -30.15 -5.00
CA LEU A 401 -2.59 -29.16 -4.24
C LEU A 401 -3.70 -28.57 -5.12
N LYS A 402 -4.95 -28.61 -4.62
CA LYS A 402 -6.11 -28.10 -5.34
C LYS A 402 -5.96 -26.58 -5.55
N ARG A 403 -5.74 -26.18 -6.80
CA ARG A 403 -5.62 -24.78 -7.22
C ARG A 403 -6.81 -24.42 -8.11
N PRO A 404 -7.83 -23.73 -7.57
CA PRO A 404 -9.02 -23.35 -8.33
C PRO A 404 -8.70 -22.43 -9.51
N ILE A 405 -7.71 -21.55 -9.32
CA ILE A 405 -7.09 -20.77 -10.40
C ILE A 405 -5.69 -21.32 -10.59
N LYS A 406 -5.34 -21.65 -11.84
CA LYS A 406 -4.00 -22.11 -12.21
C LYS A 406 -3.53 -21.29 -13.40
N LEU A 407 -2.65 -20.34 -13.15
CA LEU A 407 -2.00 -19.57 -14.21
C LEU A 407 -0.88 -20.39 -14.86
N ASN A 408 -0.47 -19.96 -16.05
CA ASN A 408 0.74 -20.47 -16.69
C ASN A 408 1.95 -20.13 -15.81
N ILE A 409 2.80 -21.12 -15.51
CA ILE A 409 3.96 -20.99 -14.62
C ILE A 409 4.98 -19.96 -15.12
N MET A 410 4.99 -19.66 -16.41
CA MET A 410 5.86 -18.61 -16.98
C MET A 410 5.55 -17.22 -16.43
N LEU A 411 4.30 -16.93 -16.03
CA LEU A 411 3.92 -15.64 -15.47
C LEU A 411 4.56 -15.37 -14.09
N PRO A 412 4.42 -16.25 -13.07
CA PRO A 412 5.08 -16.04 -11.78
C PRO A 412 6.61 -16.11 -11.90
N ILE A 413 7.17 -16.92 -12.80
CA ILE A 413 8.63 -16.92 -13.05
C ILE A 413 9.08 -15.57 -13.61
N PHE A 414 8.38 -15.05 -14.62
CA PHE A 414 8.66 -13.72 -15.16
C PHE A 414 8.57 -12.63 -14.08
N PHE A 415 7.54 -12.68 -13.24
CA PHE A 415 7.41 -11.72 -12.14
C PHE A 415 8.56 -11.83 -11.12
N CYS A 416 9.01 -13.04 -10.77
CA CYS A 416 10.19 -13.23 -9.92
C CYS A 416 11.46 -12.65 -10.55
N ILE A 417 11.66 -12.81 -11.86
CA ILE A 417 12.80 -12.22 -12.59
C ILE A 417 12.75 -10.70 -12.51
N VAL A 418 11.57 -10.10 -12.72
CA VAL A 418 11.37 -8.64 -12.60
C VAL A 418 11.66 -8.16 -11.17
N CYS A 419 11.17 -8.88 -10.15
CA CYS A 419 11.49 -8.57 -8.75
C CYS A 419 13.01 -8.61 -8.51
N ALA A 420 13.70 -9.68 -8.93
CA ALA A 420 15.14 -9.81 -8.76
C ALA A 420 15.90 -8.68 -9.47
N PHE A 421 15.51 -8.35 -10.69
CA PHE A 421 16.12 -7.25 -11.46
C PHE A 421 15.98 -5.90 -10.75
N ILE A 422 14.76 -5.56 -10.30
CA ILE A 422 14.50 -4.32 -9.56
C ILE A 422 15.32 -4.28 -8.28
N LEU A 423 15.31 -5.35 -7.48
CA LEU A 423 16.03 -5.43 -6.21
C LEU A 423 17.55 -5.29 -6.39
N ILE A 424 18.14 -5.97 -7.38
CA ILE A 424 19.58 -5.86 -7.67
C ILE A 424 19.95 -4.41 -8.04
N LEU A 425 19.17 -3.77 -8.92
CA LEU A 425 19.42 -2.39 -9.30
C LEU A 425 19.22 -1.40 -8.14
N SER A 426 18.43 -1.76 -7.14
CA SER A 426 18.20 -0.93 -5.95
C SER A 426 19.45 -0.81 -5.09
N PHE A 427 20.20 -1.92 -4.94
CA PHE A 427 21.47 -1.91 -4.20
C PHE A 427 22.52 -1.01 -4.87
N TYR A 428 22.44 -0.83 -6.19
CA TYR A 428 23.30 0.10 -6.92
C TYR A 428 22.80 1.55 -6.84
N SER A 429 21.49 1.75 -6.99
CA SER A 429 20.90 3.08 -7.19
C SER A 429 20.59 3.82 -5.89
N ALA A 430 20.24 3.09 -4.82
CA ALA A 430 19.84 3.61 -3.52
C ALA A 430 20.41 2.71 -2.39
N PRO A 431 21.75 2.62 -2.27
CA PRO A 431 22.39 1.66 -1.36
C PRO A 431 22.07 1.92 0.11
N ILE A 432 21.95 3.18 0.52
CA ILE A 432 21.71 3.53 1.93
C ILE A 432 20.32 3.06 2.34
N GLU A 433 19.30 3.38 1.55
CA GLU A 433 17.90 3.06 1.80
C GLU A 433 17.64 1.55 1.75
N THR A 434 18.28 0.86 0.81
CA THR A 434 18.18 -0.61 0.71
C THR A 434 18.87 -1.32 1.86
N LEU A 435 20.10 -0.92 2.20
CA LEU A 435 20.86 -1.54 3.30
C LEU A 435 20.16 -1.34 4.65
N THR A 436 19.62 -0.15 4.89
CA THR A 436 18.85 0.14 6.11
C THR A 436 17.54 -0.63 6.16
N GLY A 437 16.81 -0.75 5.05
CA GLY A 437 15.62 -1.61 4.94
C GLY A 437 15.92 -3.10 5.19
N THR A 438 17.02 -3.61 4.64
CA THR A 438 17.52 -4.96 4.91
C THR A 438 17.95 -5.11 6.37
N GLY A 439 18.66 -4.12 6.93
CA GLY A 439 19.09 -4.10 8.32
C GLY A 439 17.91 -4.18 9.28
N ILE A 440 16.88 -3.35 9.11
CA ILE A 440 15.66 -3.39 9.92
C ILE A 440 14.95 -4.74 9.76
N THR A 441 14.91 -5.32 8.55
CA THR A 441 14.36 -6.67 8.36
C THR A 441 15.14 -7.70 9.19
N LEU A 442 16.47 -7.66 9.14
CA LEU A 442 17.33 -8.58 9.89
C LEU A 442 17.22 -8.39 11.41
N THR A 443 16.93 -7.19 11.92
CA THR A 443 16.64 -6.98 13.36
C THR A 443 15.40 -7.74 13.84
N GLY A 444 14.50 -8.14 12.93
CA GLY A 444 13.39 -9.01 13.27
C GLY A 444 13.83 -10.42 13.68
N VAL A 445 14.98 -10.92 13.21
CA VAL A 445 15.48 -12.26 13.55
C VAL A 445 15.77 -12.40 15.04
N PRO A 446 16.62 -11.57 15.68
CA PRO A 446 16.86 -11.68 17.12
C PRO A 446 15.59 -11.42 17.93
N VAL A 447 14.72 -10.49 17.50
CA VAL A 447 13.44 -10.23 18.17
C VAL A 447 12.53 -11.45 18.14
N TYR A 448 12.45 -12.16 17.01
CA TYR A 448 11.69 -13.41 16.88
C TYR A 448 12.18 -14.47 17.86
N PHE A 449 13.49 -14.71 17.90
CA PHE A 449 14.05 -15.73 18.79
C PHE A 449 13.86 -15.36 20.27
N LEU A 450 14.05 -14.09 20.62
CA LEU A 450 13.90 -13.61 22.00
C LEU A 450 12.44 -13.63 22.46
N PHE A 451 11.50 -13.14 21.66
CA PHE A 451 10.13 -12.89 22.12
C PHE A 451 9.11 -13.97 21.77
N ILE A 452 9.33 -14.73 20.71
CA ILE A 452 8.38 -15.73 20.20
C ILE A 452 8.90 -17.14 20.43
N TYR A 453 10.09 -17.46 19.92
CA TYR A 453 10.65 -18.81 20.07
C TYR A 453 10.95 -19.16 21.53
N TRP A 454 11.49 -18.20 22.29
CA TRP A 454 11.86 -18.36 23.69
C TRP A 454 10.75 -18.00 24.69
N GLU A 455 9.51 -17.80 24.22
CA GLU A 455 8.39 -17.30 25.05
C GLU A 455 8.16 -18.14 26.32
N LYS A 456 8.22 -19.47 26.20
CA LYS A 456 8.01 -20.40 27.33
C LYS A 456 9.05 -20.28 28.44
N HIS A 457 10.19 -19.67 28.15
CA HIS A 457 11.30 -19.52 29.08
C HIS A 457 11.51 -18.06 29.50
N HIS A 458 10.52 -17.18 29.25
CA HIS A 458 10.60 -15.79 29.66
C HIS A 458 10.70 -15.67 31.19
N PRO A 459 11.69 -14.92 31.70
CA PRO A 459 11.82 -14.74 33.13
C PRO A 459 10.63 -13.97 33.70
N ALA A 460 10.27 -14.24 34.95
CA ALA A 460 9.07 -13.70 35.58
C ALA A 460 8.99 -12.15 35.56
N TRP A 461 10.13 -11.45 35.57
CA TRP A 461 10.16 -9.99 35.46
C TRP A 461 9.69 -9.51 34.08
N LEU A 462 10.05 -10.19 33.00
CA LEU A 462 9.66 -9.83 31.64
C LEU A 462 8.17 -10.09 31.42
N VAL A 463 7.66 -11.21 31.95
CA VAL A 463 6.23 -11.52 31.94
C VAL A 463 5.45 -10.45 32.70
N ARG A 464 5.91 -10.04 33.90
CA ARG A 464 5.29 -8.95 34.66
C ARG A 464 5.27 -7.62 33.90
N ILE A 465 6.33 -7.28 33.17
CA ILE A 465 6.37 -6.08 32.33
C ILE A 465 5.34 -6.19 31.19
N LYS A 466 5.33 -7.31 30.45
CA LYS A 466 4.36 -7.55 29.37
C LYS A 466 2.92 -7.40 29.89
N THR A 467 2.58 -8.10 30.98
CA THR A 467 1.25 -8.01 31.60
C THR A 467 0.96 -6.60 32.11
N GLY A 468 1.94 -5.91 32.70
CA GLY A 468 1.80 -4.53 33.15
C GLY A 468 1.47 -3.56 32.01
N ILE A 469 2.16 -3.70 30.87
CA ILE A 469 1.88 -2.92 29.65
C ILE A 469 0.47 -3.23 29.12
N THR A 470 0.08 -4.50 29.06
CA THR A 470 -1.26 -4.89 28.63
C THR A 470 -2.33 -4.29 29.52
N VAL A 471 -2.21 -4.42 30.86
CA VAL A 471 -3.17 -3.86 31.82
C VAL A 471 -3.20 -2.33 31.76
N PHE A 472 -2.05 -1.68 31.58
CA PHE A 472 -1.99 -0.23 31.40
C PHE A 472 -2.76 0.20 30.15
N LEU A 473 -2.52 -0.45 29.00
CA LEU A 473 -3.23 -0.16 27.75
C LEU A 473 -4.72 -0.48 27.83
N GLN A 474 -5.12 -1.56 28.51
CA GLN A 474 -6.52 -1.87 28.75
C GLN A 474 -7.23 -0.76 29.54
N LYS A 475 -6.58 -0.23 30.60
CA LYS A 475 -7.13 0.86 31.43
C LYS A 475 -7.16 2.19 30.68
N VAL A 476 -6.06 2.57 30.03
CA VAL A 476 -5.95 3.87 29.32
C VAL A 476 -6.85 3.91 28.09
N CYS A 477 -6.85 2.84 27.29
CA CYS A 477 -7.62 2.80 26.05
C CYS A 477 -9.05 2.26 26.24
N TYR A 478 -9.45 1.91 27.48
CA TYR A 478 -10.73 1.26 27.78
C TYR A 478 -11.04 0.12 26.80
N ALA A 479 -10.08 -0.82 26.69
CA ALA A 479 -10.03 -1.83 25.66
C ALA A 479 -9.90 -3.24 26.23
N ILE A 480 -10.46 -4.22 25.51
CA ILE A 480 -10.46 -5.64 25.86
C ILE A 480 -9.80 -6.48 24.76
N PRO A 481 -9.25 -7.66 25.08
CA PRO A 481 -8.79 -8.60 24.06
C PRO A 481 -9.94 -9.01 23.13
N GLN A 482 -9.61 -9.37 21.90
CA GLN A 482 -10.57 -10.04 21.04
C GLN A 482 -10.89 -11.41 21.64
N ASP A 483 -12.17 -11.75 21.85
CA ASP A 483 -12.55 -13.07 22.37
C ASP A 483 -11.93 -14.16 21.49
N HIS A 484 -11.02 -14.94 22.08
CA HIS A 484 -10.46 -16.11 21.45
C HIS A 484 -11.57 -17.15 21.36
N VAL A 485 -12.19 -17.28 20.20
CA VAL A 485 -12.85 -18.55 19.84
C VAL A 485 -11.70 -19.55 19.64
N VAL A 486 -11.27 -20.14 20.75
CA VAL A 486 -10.35 -21.27 20.75
C VAL A 486 -11.11 -22.44 20.13
N GLU A 487 -10.66 -22.89 18.96
CA GLU A 487 -11.11 -24.11 18.29
C GLU A 487 -10.77 -25.39 19.09
#